data_AF-A0A532TQJ9-F1
#
_entry.id   AF-A0A532TQJ9-F1
#
_cell.length_a   1.000
_cell.length_b   1.000
_cell.length_c   1.000
_cell.angle_alpha   90.00
_cell.angle_beta   90.00
_cell.angle_gamma   90.00
#
_symmetry.space_group_name_H-M   'P 1'
#
loop_
_entity.id
_entity.type
_entity.pdbx_description
1 polymer ?
#
loop_
_entity_poly.entity_id
_entity_poly.type
_entity_poly.pdbx_seq_one_letter_code
_entity_poly.pdbx_strand_id
1 'polypeptide(L)' 'MPLTSYHLGPGLMIGLLFLNFIDFPTFLIASIIVDIEPFIVLFFNLDYPLHGFFHSFLGGTIVALLLTVIMSKIF' A
#
# COMPACT_ATOMS: atom_id res chain seq x y z
N MET A 1 1.25 -5.27 -9.38
CA MET A 1 0.02 -5.88 -9.92
C MET A 1 -1.08 -5.49 -8.96
N PRO A 2 -2.18 -4.88 -9.41
CA PRO A 2 -3.17 -4.32 -8.48
C PRO A 2 -3.93 -5.44 -7.76
N LEU A 3 -4.19 -5.26 -6.46
CA LEU A 3 -5.06 -6.14 -5.66
C LEU A 3 -4.63 -7.61 -5.71
N THR A 4 -3.33 -7.88 -5.69
CA THR A 4 -2.87 -9.28 -5.64
C THR A 4 -3.12 -9.90 -4.28
N SER A 5 -3.43 -11.19 -4.27
CA SER A 5 -3.37 -12.04 -3.07
C SER A 5 -1.97 -12.11 -2.45
N TYR A 6 -0.95 -11.47 -3.01
CA TYR A 6 0.37 -11.34 -2.40
C TYR A 6 0.38 -10.39 -1.19
N HIS A 7 -0.37 -9.28 -1.25
CA HIS A 7 -0.53 -8.35 -0.13
C HIS A 7 -1.41 -8.95 0.97
N LEU A 8 -2.51 -9.61 0.59
CA LEU A 8 -3.46 -10.24 1.52
C LEU A 8 -3.12 -11.71 1.88
N GLY A 9 -2.08 -12.29 1.29
CA GLY A 9 -1.64 -13.68 1.53
C GLY A 9 -0.34 -13.72 2.34
N PRO A 10 0.85 -13.78 1.69
CA PRO A 10 2.13 -13.68 2.38
C PRO A 10 2.29 -12.40 3.23
N GLY A 11 1.88 -11.23 2.71
CA GLY A 11 1.94 -9.96 3.46
C GLY A 11 1.10 -10.02 4.74
N LEU A 12 -0.14 -10.49 4.63
CA LEU A 12 -1.03 -10.68 5.78
C LEU A 12 -0.48 -11.72 6.75
N MET A 13 0.07 -12.84 6.26
CA MET A 13 0.72 -13.85 7.10
C MET A 13 1.88 -13.25 7.90
N ILE A 14 2.75 -12.45 7.28
CA ILE A 14 3.84 -11.75 7.97
C ILE A 14 3.27 -10.76 8.98
N GLY A 15 2.29 -9.94 8.59
CA GLY A 15 1.63 -9.00 9.50
C GLY A 15 1.05 -9.69 10.75
N LEU A 16 0.43 -10.86 10.59
CA LEU A 16 -0.10 -11.67 11.69
C LEU A 16 0.99 -12.30 12.56
N LEU A 17 2.13 -12.70 12.00
CA LEU A 17 3.25 -13.23 12.77
C LEU A 17 3.94 -12.15 13.61
N PHE A 18 3.86 -10.90 13.18
CA PHE A 18 4.54 -9.76 13.80
C PHE A 18 3.58 -8.71 14.39
N LEU A 19 2.36 -9.10 14.81
CA LEU A 19 1.36 -8.20 15.40
C LEU A 19 1.88 -7.37 16.59
N ASN A 20 2.85 -7.91 17.33
CA ASN A 20 3.46 -7.22 18.48
C ASN A 20 4.48 -6.15 18.09
N PHE A 21 4.90 -6.11 16.82
CA PHE A 21 5.94 -5.21 16.30
C PHE A 21 5.44 -4.28 15.20
N ILE A 22 4.30 -4.61 14.59
CA ILE A 22 3.75 -3.90 13.44
C ILE A 22 2.34 -3.44 13.79
N ASP A 23 2.05 -2.18 13.51
CA ASP A 23 0.67 -1.68 13.45
C ASP A 23 -0.04 -2.36 12.28
N PHE A 24 -0.77 -3.43 12.59
CA PHE A 24 -1.41 -4.29 11.62
C PHE A 24 -2.47 -3.57 10.77
N PRO A 25 -3.38 -2.75 11.33
CA PRO A 25 -4.26 -1.89 10.54
C PRO A 25 -3.50 -1.00 9.54
N THR A 26 -2.45 -0.31 10.00
CA THR A 26 -1.66 0.59 9.15
C THR A 26 -0.94 -0.19 8.05
N PHE A 27 -0.36 -1.35 8.37
CA PHE A 27 0.30 -2.23 7.41
C PHE A 27 -0.66 -2.75 6.33
N LEU A 28 -1.88 -3.15 6.71
CA LEU A 28 -2.89 -3.63 5.76
C LEU A 28 -3.31 -2.52 4.78
N ILE A 29 -3.57 -1.31 5.30
CA ILE A 29 -3.95 -0.17 4.47
C ILE A 29 -2.80 0.24 3.55
N ALA A 30 -1.57 0.29 4.05
CA ALA A 30 -0.38 0.60 3.26
C ALA A 30 -0.19 -0.39 2.09
N SER A 31 -0.52 -1.67 2.31
CA SER A 31 -0.42 -2.71 1.28
C SER A 31 -1.48 -2.59 0.18
N ILE A 32 -2.61 -1.92 0.45
CA ILE A 32 -3.70 -1.74 -0.52
C ILE A 32 -3.59 -0.40 -1.24
N ILE A 33 -3.19 0.67 -0.54
CA ILE A 33 -3.26 2.03 -1.09
C ILE A 33 -2.35 2.22 -2.33
N VAL A 34 -1.19 1.55 -2.36
CA VAL A 34 -0.26 1.61 -3.49
C VAL A 34 -0.79 0.91 -4.74
N ASP A 35 -1.70 -0.07 -4.58
CA ASP A 35 -2.31 -0.79 -5.70
C ASP A 35 -3.31 0.07 -6.49
N ILE A 36 -3.72 1.24 -5.95
CA ILE A 36 -4.64 2.17 -6.63
C ILE A 36 -4.01 2.71 -7.93
N GLU A 37 -2.70 2.97 -7.95
CA GLU A 37 -1.99 3.47 -9.14
C GLU A 37 -2.08 2.47 -10.32
N PRO A 38 -1.57 1.23 -10.22
CA PRO A 38 -1.71 0.26 -11.31
C PRO A 38 -3.18 -0.09 -11.62
N PHE A 39 -4.07 -0.03 -10.63
CA PHE A 39 -5.50 -0.26 -10.86
C PHE A 39 -6.10 0.80 -11.78
N ILE A 40 -5.84 2.09 -11.53
CA ILE A 40 -6.32 3.20 -12.37
C ILE A 40 -5.74 3.09 -13.79
N VAL A 41 -4.45 2.79 -13.91
CA VAL A 41 -3.79 2.65 -15.22
C VAL A 41 -4.45 1.56 -16.06
N LEU A 42 -4.70 0.39 -15.47
CA LEU A 42 -5.34 -0.72 -16.16
C LEU A 42 -6.82 -0.46 -16.44
N PHE A 43 -7.55 0.08 -15.46
CA PHE A 43 -8.99 0.31 -15.57
C PHE A 43 -9.33 1.32 -16.67
N PHE A 44 -8.53 2.38 -16.78
CA PHE A 44 -8.72 3.42 -17.80
C PHE A 44 -7.86 3.23 -19.05
N ASN A 45 -7.06 2.16 -19.12
CA ASN A 45 -6.11 1.88 -20.20
C ASN A 45 -5.23 3.10 -20.53
N LEU A 46 -4.63 3.70 -19.50
CA LEU A 46 -3.83 4.92 -19.61
C LEU A 46 -2.47 4.62 -20.22
N ASP A 47 -1.94 5.56 -20.99
CA ASP A 47 -0.53 5.57 -21.42
C ASP A 47 0.36 6.07 -20.27
N TYR A 48 0.39 5.29 -19.19
CA TYR A 48 1.17 5.57 -17.97
C TYR A 48 1.79 4.27 -17.45
N PRO A 49 3.00 4.28 -16.85
CA PRO A 49 3.58 3.07 -16.28
C PRO A 49 2.71 2.48 -15.16
N LEU A 50 2.59 1.14 -15.12
CA LEU A 50 1.83 0.46 -14.05
C LEU A 50 2.36 0.76 -12.64
N HIS A 51 3.66 1.01 -12.53
CA HIS A 51 4.36 1.31 -11.28
C HIS A 51 5.09 2.63 -11.45
N GLY A 52 4.36 3.72 -11.31
CA GLY A 52 4.81 5.06 -11.62
C GLY A 52 5.35 5.79 -10.39
N PHE A 53 4.83 6.99 -10.17
CA PHE A 53 5.29 7.88 -9.13
C PHE A 53 5.10 7.29 -7.73
N PHE A 54 3.95 6.66 -7.45
CA PHE A 54 3.67 6.12 -6.13
C PHE A 54 4.46 4.84 -5.80
N HIS A 55 5.08 4.23 -6.81
CA HIS A 55 6.06 3.15 -6.65
C HIS A 55 7.53 3.61 -6.69
N SER A 56 7.77 4.93 -6.66
CA SER A 56 9.11 5.49 -6.45
C SER A 56 9.40 5.66 -4.96
N PHE A 57 10.68 5.75 -4.59
CA PHE A 57 11.07 6.03 -3.20
C PHE A 57 10.44 7.32 -2.66
N LEU A 58 10.42 8.39 -3.48
CA LEU A 58 9.87 9.67 -3.07
C LEU A 58 8.34 9.61 -2.92
N GLY A 59 7.63 9.12 -3.94
CA GLY A 59 6.17 9.02 -3.92
C GLY A 59 5.66 8.07 -2.85
N GLY A 60 6.30 6.91 -2.70
CA GLY A 60 6.01 5.96 -1.62
C GLY A 60 6.25 6.56 -0.24
N THR A 61 7.33 7.32 -0.04
CA THR A 61 7.58 8.02 1.24
C THR A 61 6.51 9.07 1.54
N ILE A 62 6.06 9.83 0.55
CA ILE A 62 4.97 10.80 0.72
C ILE A 62 3.68 10.09 1.16
N VAL A 63 3.32 9.00 0.48
CA VAL A 63 2.15 8.18 0.84
C VAL A 63 2.27 7.63 2.25
N ALA A 64 3.44 7.11 2.62
CA ALA A 64 3.71 6.57 3.95
C ALA A 64 3.55 7.65 5.04
N LEU A 65 4.14 8.84 4.85
CA LEU A 65 4.03 9.94 5.82
C LEU A 65 2.59 10.41 5.99
N LEU A 66 1.84 10.55 4.89
CA LEU A 66 0.43 10.92 4.94
C LEU A 66 -0.39 9.87 5.70
N LEU A 67 -0.17 8.59 5.40
CA LEU A 67 -0.83 7.49 6.09
C LEU A 67 -0.50 7.49 7.57
N THR A 68 0.77 7.67 7.96
CA THR A 68 1.19 7.77 9.36
C THR A 68 0.44 8.88 10.11
N VAL A 69 0.34 10.08 9.54
CA VAL A 69 -0.36 11.21 10.18
C VAL A 69 -1.86 10.95 10.34
N ILE A 70 -2.48 10.24 9.39
CA ILE A 70 -3.89 9.86 9.47
C ILE A 70 -4.08 8.80 10.57
N MET A 71 -3.27 7.74 10.56
CA MET A 71 -3.40 6.62 11.47
C MET A 71 -3.07 7.00 12.91
N SER A 72 -2.10 7.90 13.14
CA SER A 72 -1.76 8.41 14.48
C SER A 72 -2.85 9.25 15.15
N LYS A 73 -3.95 9.55 14.44
CA LYS A 73 -5.13 10.22 15.01
C LYS A 73 -6.28 9.27 15.26
N ILE A 74 -6.21 8.05 14.72
CA ILE A 74 -7.26 7.02 14.82
C ILE A 74 -6.97 6.08 16.00
N PHE A 75 -5.68 5.79 16.23
CA PHE A 75 -5.17 4.97 17.34
C PHE A 75 -4.33 5.84 18.29
#